data_AF-A0A8B6EAP1-F1
#
_entry.id   AF-A0A8B6EAP1-F1
#
_cell.length_a   1.000
_cell.length_b   1.000
_cell.length_c   1.000
_cell.angle_alpha   90.00
_cell.angle_beta   90.00
_cell.angle_gamma   90.00
#
_symmetry.space_group_name_H-M   'P 1'
#
loop_
_entity.id
_entity.type
_entity.pdbx_description
1 polymer ?
#
loop_
_entity_poly.entity_id
_entity_poly.type
_entity_poly.pdbx_seq_one_letter_code
_entity_poly.pdbx_strand_id
1 'polypeptide(L)'
;MDVLFFLLTELRMSSPTYSPFFSDSCVSFNKGNCEPFTRLIDPCSCTKYFQCVNKEVIPRECPKGTAYDHTVPVVSSAYCTNEANIIIQQICTQDTPWARCKVTANVSDSELLKIQARCTGSTEGTTIGPLQNNSNVGAIVGGIVAGLLVVILLIAAYILYKEDMLAIPYL
;
A
#
# COMPACT_ATOMS: atom_id res chain seq x y z
N MET A 1 42.03 22.41 -14.13
CA MET A 1 41.50 22.77 -12.79
C MET A 1 40.12 23.32 -13.03
N ASP A 2 39.19 22.40 -13.15
CA ASP A 2 38.02 22.48 -14.00
C ASP A 2 36.80 22.95 -13.22
N VAL A 3 36.22 24.06 -13.68
CA VAL A 3 34.95 24.63 -13.20
C VAL A 3 33.76 23.71 -13.56
N LEU A 4 34.02 22.59 -14.22
CA LEU A 4 33.02 21.63 -14.72
C LEU A 4 32.46 20.68 -13.64
N PHE A 5 33.02 20.66 -12.43
CA PHE A 5 32.59 19.72 -11.38
C PHE A 5 31.49 20.25 -10.44
N PHE A 6 31.22 21.57 -10.43
CA PHE A 6 30.23 22.17 -9.51
C PHE A 6 28.84 22.42 -10.12
N LEU A 7 28.61 22.06 -11.39
CA LEU A 7 27.33 22.30 -12.08
C LEU A 7 26.47 21.04 -12.31
N LEU A 8 26.88 19.86 -11.83
CA LEU A 8 26.23 18.59 -12.16
C LEU A 8 25.82 17.72 -10.96
N THR A 9 25.58 18.28 -9.78
CA THR A 9 25.02 17.47 -8.68
C THR A 9 24.07 18.29 -7.82
N GLU A 10 22.80 17.85 -7.78
CA GLU A 10 21.75 18.22 -6.83
C GLU A 10 21.36 19.71 -6.87
N LEU A 11 20.32 20.15 -7.60
CA LEU A 11 18.93 20.06 -7.15
C LEU A 11 18.00 19.99 -8.35
N ARG A 12 17.78 18.79 -8.90
CA ARG A 12 16.45 18.46 -9.43
C ARG A 12 15.54 18.22 -8.22
N MET A 13 15.23 19.30 -7.49
CA MET A 13 13.94 19.34 -6.79
C MET A 13 12.92 19.25 -7.92
N SER A 14 12.41 18.05 -8.15
CA SER A 14 11.13 17.89 -8.82
C SER A 14 10.20 18.91 -8.19
N SER A 15 9.86 19.96 -8.95
CA SER A 15 8.76 20.85 -8.61
C SER A 15 7.63 19.96 -8.11
N PRO A 16 7.17 20.08 -6.85
CA PRO A 16 6.02 19.31 -6.42
C PRO A 16 4.91 19.84 -7.30
N THR A 17 4.49 19.04 -8.28
CA THR A 17 3.27 19.25 -9.04
C THR A 17 2.16 19.36 -8.01
N TYR A 18 1.84 20.59 -7.61
CA TYR A 18 0.82 20.84 -6.61
C TYR A 18 -0.50 20.40 -7.22
N SER A 19 -0.93 19.17 -6.92
CA SER A 19 -2.20 18.68 -7.39
C SER A 19 -3.30 19.59 -6.83
N PRO A 20 -4.22 20.10 -7.68
CA PRO A 20 -5.32 20.93 -7.21
C PRO A 20 -6.33 20.13 -6.38
N PHE A 21 -6.17 18.81 -6.33
CA PHE A 21 -6.99 17.87 -5.58
C PHE A 21 -6.27 17.39 -4.33
N PHE A 22 -7.03 17.28 -3.25
CA PHE A 22 -6.67 16.62 -2.01
C PHE A 22 -7.30 15.23 -2.01
N SER A 23 -6.45 14.20 -2.03
CA SER A 23 -6.89 12.80 -2.08
C SER A 23 -6.63 12.03 -0.80
N ASP A 24 -6.00 12.64 0.21
CA ASP A 24 -5.62 11.97 1.47
C ASP A 24 -6.80 11.77 2.43
N SER A 25 -8.03 12.13 2.03
CA SER A 25 -9.25 11.83 2.80
C SER A 25 -10.02 10.62 2.24
N CYS A 26 -11.16 10.27 2.85
CA CYS A 26 -12.10 9.28 2.30
C CYS A 26 -12.67 9.69 0.92
N VAL A 27 -12.68 10.98 0.60
CA VAL A 27 -13.15 11.52 -0.68
C VAL A 27 -12.09 12.40 -1.32
N SER A 28 -12.04 12.42 -2.65
CA SER A 28 -11.21 13.38 -3.38
C SER A 28 -11.94 14.72 -3.44
N PHE A 29 -11.25 15.80 -3.10
CA PHE A 29 -11.84 17.14 -3.08
C PHE A 29 -10.91 18.18 -3.67
N ASN A 30 -11.46 19.26 -4.24
CA ASN A 30 -10.67 20.34 -4.83
C ASN A 30 -10.22 21.33 -3.75
N LYS A 31 -8.91 21.54 -3.58
CA LYS A 31 -8.37 22.46 -2.57
C LYS A 31 -8.88 23.90 -2.75
N GLY A 32 -9.12 24.34 -3.98
CA GLY A 32 -9.65 25.68 -4.28
C GLY A 32 -11.09 25.92 -3.81
N ASN A 33 -11.85 24.84 -3.57
CA ASN A 33 -13.24 24.90 -3.11
C ASN A 33 -13.36 24.57 -1.62
N CYS A 34 -12.26 24.56 -0.88
CA CYS A 34 -12.23 24.23 0.54
C CYS A 34 -13.03 25.29 1.32
N GLU A 35 -14.24 24.94 1.72
CA GLU A 35 -15.14 25.80 2.48
C GLU A 35 -14.64 25.90 3.93
N PRO A 36 -14.58 27.12 4.51
CA PRO A 36 -14.08 27.29 5.87
C PRO A 36 -14.87 26.42 6.85
N PHE A 37 -14.14 25.82 7.79
CA PHE A 37 -14.70 24.93 8.82
C PHE A 37 -15.19 23.55 8.33
N THR A 38 -15.07 23.21 7.05
CA THR A 38 -15.23 21.81 6.61
C THR A 38 -14.17 20.92 7.25
N ARG A 39 -14.59 19.76 7.75
CA ARG A 39 -13.70 18.75 8.30
C ARG A 39 -13.82 17.46 7.50
N LEU A 40 -12.68 16.85 7.21
CA LEU A 40 -12.58 15.61 6.44
C LEU A 40 -11.89 14.54 7.28
N ILE A 41 -12.27 13.31 7.00
CA ILE A 41 -11.80 12.14 7.71
C ILE A 41 -10.44 11.71 7.17
N ASP A 42 -9.50 11.39 8.06
CA ASP A 42 -8.24 10.74 7.69
C ASP A 42 -8.43 9.20 7.56
N PRO A 43 -8.38 8.59 6.38
CA PRO A 43 -8.55 7.15 6.25
C PRO A 43 -7.49 6.33 6.99
N CYS A 44 -6.35 6.91 7.35
CA CYS A 44 -5.19 6.19 7.89
C CYS A 44 -5.02 6.36 9.40
N SER A 45 -5.80 7.22 10.06
CA SER A 45 -5.73 7.38 11.51
C SER A 45 -7.06 7.79 12.13
N CYS A 46 -7.48 7.08 13.19
CA CYS A 46 -8.70 7.40 13.93
C CYS A 46 -8.61 8.71 14.72
N THR A 47 -7.41 9.09 15.15
CA THR A 47 -7.17 10.29 15.96
C THR A 47 -6.94 11.53 15.10
N LYS A 48 -6.66 11.36 13.80
CA LYS A 48 -6.40 12.48 12.89
C LYS A 48 -7.60 12.78 12.00
N TYR A 49 -7.67 14.03 11.59
CA TYR A 49 -8.65 14.55 10.66
C TYR A 49 -8.05 15.75 9.93
N PHE A 50 -8.65 16.14 8.81
CA PHE A 50 -8.26 17.34 8.09
C PHE A 50 -9.28 18.44 8.31
N GLN A 51 -8.82 19.67 8.44
CA GLN A 51 -9.69 20.83 8.58
C GLN A 51 -9.35 21.86 7.54
N CYS A 52 -10.39 22.40 6.92
CA CYS A 52 -10.26 23.54 6.06
C CYS A 52 -10.12 24.84 6.86
N VAL A 53 -9.03 25.56 6.64
CA VAL A 53 -8.77 26.89 7.19
C VAL A 53 -8.27 27.78 6.06
N ASN A 54 -8.95 28.89 5.77
CA ASN A 54 -8.54 29.85 4.73
C ASN A 54 -8.24 29.22 3.35
N LYS A 55 -9.08 28.27 2.91
CA LYS A 55 -8.91 27.48 1.66
C LYS A 55 -7.70 26.54 1.65
N GLU A 56 -7.08 26.31 2.79
CA GLU A 56 -6.00 25.36 2.97
C GLU A 56 -6.49 24.18 3.82
N VAL A 57 -6.09 22.97 3.42
CA VAL A 57 -6.41 21.75 4.15
C VAL A 57 -5.27 21.45 5.11
N ILE A 58 -5.55 21.54 6.41
CA ILE A 58 -4.56 21.38 7.47
C ILE A 58 -4.85 20.10 8.24
N PRO A 59 -3.87 19.21 8.45
CA PRO A 59 -4.03 18.06 9.33
C PRO A 59 -4.18 18.50 10.79
N ARG A 60 -5.09 17.84 11.50
CA ARG A 60 -5.39 18.04 12.91
C ARG A 60 -5.42 16.69 13.62
N GLU A 61 -5.19 16.72 14.91
CA GLU A 61 -5.16 15.53 15.76
C GLU A 61 -5.98 15.76 17.01
N CYS A 62 -6.79 14.77 17.37
CA CYS A 62 -7.59 14.74 18.58
C CYS A 62 -6.71 14.46 19.82
N PRO A 63 -7.14 14.90 21.02
CA PRO A 63 -6.47 14.57 22.26
C PRO A 63 -6.30 13.06 22.49
N LYS A 64 -5.30 12.68 23.29
CA LYS A 64 -5.03 11.28 23.62
C LYS A 64 -6.27 10.58 24.19
N GLY A 65 -6.55 9.36 23.72
CA GLY A 65 -7.72 8.58 24.14
C GLY A 65 -9.04 9.00 23.49
N THR A 66 -8.98 9.87 22.48
CA THR A 66 -10.16 10.27 21.69
C THR A 66 -9.92 10.08 20.20
N ALA A 67 -11.00 9.77 19.48
CA ALA A 67 -11.05 9.61 18.04
C ALA A 67 -11.97 10.68 17.42
N TYR A 68 -11.70 10.99 16.15
CA TYR A 68 -12.49 11.96 15.42
C TYR A 68 -13.86 11.37 15.03
N ASP A 69 -14.92 12.05 15.45
CA ASP A 69 -16.30 11.74 15.10
C ASP A 69 -16.83 12.73 14.04
N HIS A 70 -16.94 12.24 12.81
CA HIS A 70 -17.44 12.99 11.67
C HIS A 70 -18.97 13.20 11.68
N THR A 71 -19.73 12.49 12.52
CA THR A 71 -21.19 12.64 12.62
C THR A 71 -21.57 13.90 13.40
N VAL A 72 -20.61 14.41 14.17
CA VAL A 72 -20.79 15.54 15.06
C VAL A 72 -20.77 16.84 14.23
N PRO A 73 -21.79 17.71 14.37
CA PRO A 73 -21.85 18.97 13.64
C PRO A 73 -20.64 19.86 13.93
N VAL A 74 -20.16 20.56 12.90
CA VAL A 74 -19.00 21.47 12.96
C VAL A 74 -19.12 22.51 14.08
N VAL A 75 -20.35 22.95 14.37
CA VAL A 75 -20.70 23.95 15.38
C VAL A 75 -20.59 23.45 16.82
N SER A 76 -20.42 22.15 17.04
CA SER A 76 -20.23 21.58 18.37
C SER A 76 -18.74 21.37 18.65
N SER A 77 -18.35 21.53 19.91
CA SER A 77 -16.98 21.32 20.39
C SER A 77 -16.65 19.85 20.68
N ALA A 78 -17.59 18.93 20.44
CA ALA A 78 -17.54 17.53 20.86
C ALA A 78 -17.17 16.55 19.73
N TYR A 79 -16.40 16.99 18.73
CA TYR A 79 -16.02 16.18 17.55
C TYR A 79 -14.84 15.23 17.80
N CYS A 80 -14.16 15.34 18.94
CA CYS A 80 -13.24 14.33 19.42
C CYS A 80 -13.93 13.61 20.57
N THR A 81 -14.29 12.35 20.38
CA THR A 81 -15.03 11.54 21.35
C THR A 81 -14.16 10.36 21.78
N ASN A 82 -14.41 9.79 22.96
CA ASN A 82 -13.77 8.54 23.31
C ASN A 82 -14.21 7.44 22.33
N GLU A 83 -13.29 6.55 21.96
CA GLU A 83 -13.54 5.46 20.99
C GLU A 83 -14.75 4.60 21.36
N ALA A 84 -15.10 4.53 22.65
CA ALA A 84 -16.27 3.80 23.15
C ALA A 84 -17.63 4.49 22.87
N ASN A 85 -17.66 5.74 22.41
CA ASN A 85 -18.88 6.56 22.25
C ASN A 85 -19.17 6.96 20.79
N ILE A 86 -18.29 6.58 19.84
CA ILE A 86 -18.68 6.54 18.43
C ILE A 86 -19.71 5.42 18.34
N ILE A 87 -20.95 5.71 17.92
CA ILE A 87 -22.15 4.84 18.01
C ILE A 87 -21.98 3.43 17.40
N ILE A 88 -20.84 3.13 16.79
CA ILE A 88 -20.49 1.80 16.31
C ILE A 88 -19.05 1.54 16.75
N GLN A 89 -18.87 0.87 17.89
CA GLN A 89 -17.59 0.61 18.58
C GLN A 89 -16.50 -0.13 17.76
N GLN A 90 -16.61 -0.27 16.43
CA GLN A 90 -15.63 -0.95 15.60
C GLN A 90 -15.40 -0.31 14.22
N ILE A 91 -15.99 0.84 13.91
CA ILE A 91 -15.82 1.42 12.55
C ILE A 91 -14.42 2.03 12.36
N CYS A 92 -13.80 2.54 13.42
CA CYS A 92 -12.43 3.02 13.38
C CYS A 92 -11.63 2.38 14.51
N THR A 93 -10.78 1.43 14.14
CA THR A 93 -9.78 0.84 15.02
C THR A 93 -8.40 1.22 14.53
N GLN A 94 -7.39 1.10 15.39
CA GLN A 94 -6.00 1.38 15.01
C GLN A 94 -5.52 0.49 13.84
N ASP A 95 -6.06 -0.73 13.73
CA ASP A 95 -5.70 -1.69 12.69
C ASP A 95 -6.44 -1.43 11.36
N THR A 96 -7.67 -0.91 11.41
CA THR A 96 -8.50 -0.68 10.21
C THR A 96 -9.17 0.70 10.21
N PRO A 97 -8.41 1.81 10.25
CA PRO A 97 -8.98 3.15 10.29
C PRO A 97 -9.77 3.51 9.02
N TRP A 98 -9.48 2.88 7.88
CA TRP A 98 -10.14 3.15 6.59
C TRP A 98 -11.58 2.62 6.52
N ALA A 99 -11.96 1.67 7.38
CA ALA A 99 -13.28 1.06 7.37
C ALA A 99 -14.41 2.10 7.53
N ARG A 100 -14.12 3.22 8.20
CA ARG A 100 -15.03 4.36 8.29
C ARG A 100 -15.43 4.93 6.93
N CYS A 101 -14.53 4.99 5.95
CA CYS A 101 -14.85 5.57 4.64
C CYS A 101 -16.02 4.87 3.93
N LYS A 102 -16.23 3.57 4.18
CA LYS A 102 -17.36 2.82 3.62
C LYS A 102 -18.70 3.36 4.11
N VAL A 103 -18.81 3.67 5.40
CA VAL A 103 -20.07 4.11 6.02
C VAL A 103 -20.24 5.63 5.85
N THR A 104 -19.17 6.39 6.03
CA THR A 104 -19.24 7.86 6.10
C THR A 104 -19.31 8.51 4.74
N ALA A 105 -18.65 7.92 3.74
CA ALA A 105 -18.53 8.46 2.39
C ALA A 105 -19.17 7.54 1.33
N ASN A 106 -19.86 6.47 1.74
CA ASN A 106 -20.48 5.48 0.85
C ASN A 106 -19.51 4.94 -0.23
N VAL A 107 -18.25 4.79 0.15
CA VAL A 107 -17.19 4.34 -0.75
C VAL A 107 -17.39 2.87 -1.11
N SER A 108 -17.24 2.52 -2.39
CA SER A 108 -17.33 1.14 -2.86
C SER A 108 -16.20 0.27 -2.32
N ASP A 109 -16.40 -1.05 -2.22
CA ASP A 109 -15.35 -1.97 -1.72
C ASP A 109 -14.05 -1.89 -2.54
N SER A 110 -14.17 -1.65 -3.85
CA SER A 110 -13.01 -1.49 -4.74
C SER A 110 -12.17 -0.24 -4.46
N GLU A 111 -12.82 0.85 -4.08
CA GLU A 111 -12.15 2.11 -3.72
C GLU A 111 -11.62 2.06 -2.29
N LEU A 112 -12.35 1.39 -1.40
CA LEU A 112 -11.93 1.13 -0.04
C LEU A 112 -10.60 0.35 -0.01
N LEU A 113 -10.41 -0.60 -0.93
CA LEU A 113 -9.15 -1.34 -1.07
C LEU A 113 -7.97 -0.43 -1.47
N LYS A 114 -8.21 0.56 -2.34
CA LYS A 114 -7.19 1.56 -2.73
C LYS A 114 -6.80 2.44 -1.55
N ILE A 115 -7.79 2.82 -0.74
CA ILE A 115 -7.58 3.61 0.48
C ILE A 115 -6.77 2.80 1.49
N GLN A 116 -7.12 1.53 1.71
CA GLN A 116 -6.39 0.62 2.59
C GLN A 116 -4.93 0.50 2.17
N ALA A 117 -4.66 0.24 0.88
CA ALA A 117 -3.30 0.09 0.36
C ALA A 117 -2.44 1.35 0.61
N ARG A 118 -3.05 2.54 0.52
CA ARG A 118 -2.36 3.80 0.83
C ARG A 118 -1.96 3.88 2.31
N CYS A 119 -2.85 3.48 3.21
CA CYS A 119 -2.61 3.57 4.65
C CYS A 119 -1.62 2.54 5.17
N THR A 120 -1.55 1.37 4.55
CA THR A 120 -0.60 0.31 4.92
C THR A 120 0.77 0.46 4.25
N GLY A 121 1.00 1.53 3.47
CA GLY A 121 2.26 1.76 2.77
C GLY A 121 2.53 0.78 1.62
N SER A 122 1.48 0.13 1.11
CA SER A 122 1.60 -0.77 -0.02
C SER A 122 1.60 0.04 -1.33
N THR A 123 2.76 0.52 -1.74
CA THR A 123 2.96 0.99 -3.11
C THR A 123 2.85 -0.20 -4.06
N GLU A 124 1.71 -0.32 -4.73
CA GLU A 124 1.55 -0.53 -6.17
C GLU A 124 0.17 -1.12 -6.47
N GLY A 125 -0.45 -0.62 -7.54
CA GLY A 125 -1.60 -1.30 -8.11
C GLY A 125 -1.18 -2.69 -8.57
N THR A 126 -1.70 -3.73 -7.92
CA THR A 126 -2.04 -5.02 -8.52
C THR A 126 -2.95 -5.76 -7.53
N THR A 127 -4.04 -6.25 -8.07
CA THR A 127 -5.13 -7.02 -7.47
C THR A 127 -4.65 -8.10 -6.50
N ILE A 128 -4.99 -8.03 -5.21
CA ILE A 128 -5.09 -9.23 -4.35
C ILE A 128 -6.24 -9.03 -3.34
N GLY A 129 -7.17 -9.99 -3.35
CA GLY A 129 -8.23 -10.16 -2.35
C GLY A 129 -7.70 -10.61 -0.98
N PRO A 130 -8.56 -11.13 -0.09
CA PRO A 130 -8.21 -11.32 1.31
C PRO A 130 -7.04 -12.28 1.51
N LEU A 131 -6.21 -11.94 2.51
CA LEU A 131 -5.15 -12.75 3.10
C LEU A 131 -5.58 -14.22 3.25
N GLN A 132 -5.08 -15.07 2.37
CA GLN A 132 -4.92 -16.49 2.66
C GLN A 132 -3.55 -16.67 3.31
N ASN A 133 -3.55 -16.80 4.63
CA ASN A 133 -2.38 -17.09 5.46
C ASN A 133 -1.97 -18.56 5.33
N ASN A 134 -1.52 -18.97 4.14
CA ASN A 134 -0.89 -20.27 3.95
C ASN A 134 0.54 -20.07 3.44
N SER A 135 1.48 -20.10 4.38
CA SER A 135 2.92 -20.20 4.11
C SER A 135 3.24 -21.50 3.39
N ASN A 136 3.24 -21.44 2.06
CA ASN A 136 3.82 -22.49 1.21
C ASN A 136 4.89 -21.87 0.28
N VAL A 137 5.85 -21.14 0.86
CA VAL A 137 7.08 -20.79 0.14
C VAL A 137 8.03 -21.97 0.26
N GLY A 138 8.00 -22.87 -0.73
CA GLY A 138 8.89 -24.02 -0.74
C GLY A 138 8.67 -24.95 -1.93
N ALA A 139 8.83 -24.48 -3.18
CA ALA A 139 9.00 -25.37 -4.35
C ALA A 139 9.37 -24.64 -5.67
N ILE A 140 10.25 -23.62 -5.68
CA ILE A 140 10.69 -22.98 -6.96
C ILE A 140 12.22 -23.00 -7.14
N VAL A 141 12.97 -23.77 -6.34
CA VAL A 141 14.43 -23.97 -6.52
C VAL A 141 14.84 -25.45 -6.64
N GLY A 142 13.89 -26.35 -6.96
CA GLY A 142 14.16 -27.80 -7.13
C GLY A 142 14.33 -28.28 -8.58
N GLY A 143 13.94 -27.49 -9.58
CA GLY A 143 13.82 -27.97 -10.96
C GLY A 143 15.16 -28.11 -11.71
N ILE A 144 16.12 -27.22 -11.45
CA ILE A 144 17.37 -27.17 -12.22
C ILE A 144 18.30 -28.34 -11.86
N VAL A 145 18.32 -28.74 -10.58
CA VAL A 145 19.20 -29.82 -10.09
C VAL A 145 18.70 -31.19 -10.58
N ALA A 146 17.39 -31.43 -10.61
CA ALA A 146 16.83 -32.68 -11.14
C ALA A 146 17.01 -32.81 -12.67
N GLY A 147 16.85 -31.71 -13.40
CA GLY A 147 17.05 -31.68 -14.86
C GLY A 147 18.51 -31.96 -15.25
N LEU A 148 19.48 -31.34 -14.57
CA LEU A 148 20.90 -31.58 -14.81
C LEU A 148 21.30 -33.02 -14.54
N LEU A 149 20.73 -33.66 -13.51
CA LEU A 149 21.06 -35.04 -13.16
C LEU A 149 20.55 -36.03 -14.22
N VAL A 150 19.37 -35.81 -14.79
CA VAL A 150 18.85 -36.63 -15.90
C VAL A 150 19.68 -36.44 -17.17
N VAL A 151 20.08 -35.21 -17.50
CA VAL A 151 20.92 -34.94 -18.67
C VAL A 151 22.30 -35.60 -18.53
N ILE A 152 22.91 -35.55 -17.34
CA ILE A 152 24.19 -36.21 -17.07
C ILE A 152 24.06 -37.74 -17.22
N LEU A 153 22.98 -38.35 -16.72
CA LEU A 153 22.74 -39.79 -16.87
C LEU A 153 22.54 -40.21 -18.34
N LEU A 154 21.85 -39.40 -19.14
CA LEU A 154 21.67 -39.66 -20.57
C LEU A 154 23.00 -39.54 -21.35
N ILE A 155 23.85 -38.56 -21.01
CA ILE A 155 25.17 -38.41 -21.62
C ILE A 155 26.07 -39.60 -21.24
N ALA A 156 26.07 -40.01 -19.97
CA ALA A 156 26.84 -41.18 -19.52
C ALA A 156 26.41 -42.47 -20.23
N ALA A 157 25.09 -42.70 -20.34
CA ALA A 157 24.55 -43.85 -21.07
C ALA A 157 24.92 -43.83 -22.56
N TYR A 158 24.91 -42.65 -23.20
CA TYR A 158 25.32 -42.49 -24.61
C TYR A 158 26.81 -42.79 -24.82
N ILE A 159 27.68 -42.36 -23.89
CA ILE A 159 29.12 -42.64 -23.96
C ILE A 159 29.38 -44.15 -23.78
N LEU A 160 28.75 -44.79 -22.79
CA LEU A 160 28.88 -46.24 -22.58
C LEU A 160 28.35 -47.04 -23.78
N TYR A 161 27.21 -46.66 -24.35
CA TYR A 161 26.69 -47.27 -25.57
C TYR A 161 27.65 -47.14 -26.75
N LYS A 162 28.38 -46.02 -26.83
CA LYS A 162 29.37 -45.79 -27.89
C LYS A 162 30.65 -46.60 -27.66
N GLU A 163 31.07 -46.80 -26.41
CA GLU A 163 32.24 -47.62 -26.08
C GLU A 163 31.97 -49.13 -26.26
N ASP A 164 30.75 -49.61 -25.96
CA ASP A 164 30.37 -51.01 -26.19
C ASP A 164 30.30 -51.38 -27.69
N MET A 165 30.06 -50.43 -28.61
CA MET A 165 30.19 -50.68 -30.06
C MET A 165 31.63 -50.81 -30.56
N LEU A 166 32.64 -50.47 -29.75
CA LEU A 166 34.06 -50.62 -30.07
C LEU A 166 34.73 -51.80 -29.35
N ALA A 167 33.99 -52.54 -28.53
CA ALA A 167 34.44 -53.76 -27.87
C ALA A 167 33.70 -55.01 -28.39
N ILE A 168 33.62 -55.16 -29.73
CA ILE A 168 33.54 -56.50 -30.31
C ILE A 168 34.99 -56.96 -30.48
N PRO A 169 35.55 -57.83 -29.62
CA PRO A 169 36.74 -58.56 -30.00
C PRO A 169 36.31 -59.52 -31.10
N TYR A 170 36.60 -59.17 -32.35
CA TYR A 170 36.80 -60.17 -33.39
C TYR A 170 38.12 -60.87 -33.06
N LEU A 171 38.02 -61.95 -32.27
CA LEU A 171 38.79 -63.21 -32.29
C LEU A 171 38.75 -63.87 -30.91
#